data_AF-A0A522SWS3-F1
#
_entry.id   AF-A0A522SWS3-F1
#
_cell.length_a   1.000
_cell.length_b   1.000
_cell.length_c   1.000
_cell.angle_alpha   90.00
_cell.angle_beta   90.00
_cell.angle_gamma   90.00
#
_symmetry.space_group_name_H-M   'P 1'
#
loop_
_entity.id
_entity.type
_entity.pdbx_description
1 polymer ?
#
loop_
_entity_poly.entity_id
_entity_poly.type
_entity_poly.pdbx_seq_one_letter_code
_entity_poly.pdbx_strand_id
1 'polypeptide(L)'
;MIEAIALARSYVEGMDKATFLADRRTQQAVIMNILVIGEAATKLADRYPGFTLTHPQIAWNSMRGMRNRLAHGYFDINMDVVWETLERDLPGLQKSLTELSQQILRDN
;
A
#
# COMPACT_ATOMS: atom_id res chain seq x y z
N MET A 1 -6.79 -0.67 5.19
CA MET A 1 -5.76 -0.03 4.33
C MET A 1 -4.84 0.87 5.14
N ILE A 2 -5.35 1.93 5.80
CA ILE A 2 -4.52 2.85 6.60
C ILE A 2 -3.65 2.11 7.62
N GLU A 3 -4.23 1.17 8.37
CA GLU A 3 -3.48 0.34 9.33
C GLU A 3 -2.38 -0.49 8.67
N ALA A 4 -2.64 -1.15 7.55
CA ALA A 4 -1.64 -1.91 6.82
C ALA A 4 -0.48 -1.02 6.32
N ILE A 5 -0.79 0.21 5.90
CA ILE A 5 0.25 1.19 5.56
C ILE A 5 1.09 1.55 6.79
N ALA A 6 0.44 1.82 7.93
CA ALA A 6 1.13 2.16 9.17
C ALA A 6 2.04 1.01 9.65
N LEU A 7 1.56 -0.24 9.60
CA LEU A 7 2.35 -1.42 9.93
C LEU A 7 3.57 -1.57 9.03
N ALA A 8 3.38 -1.50 7.70
CA ALA A 8 4.50 -1.58 6.74
C ALA A 8 5.60 -0.56 7.05
N ARG A 9 5.20 0.69 7.33
CA ARG A 9 6.14 1.76 7.67
C ARG A 9 6.82 1.55 9.02
N SER A 10 6.08 1.06 10.03
CA SER A 10 6.64 0.81 11.37
C SER A 10 7.74 -0.27 11.36
N TYR A 11 7.65 -1.26 10.47
CA TYR A 11 8.64 -2.33 10.40
C TYR A 11 9.99 -1.88 9.87
N VAL A 12 10.05 -0.73 9.19
CA VAL A 12 11.30 -0.20 8.63
C VAL A 12 11.76 1.08 9.33
N GLU A 13 11.12 1.46 10.44
CA GLU A 13 11.47 2.68 11.15
C GLU A 13 12.93 2.63 11.62
N GLY A 14 13.71 3.64 11.21
CA GLY A 14 15.15 3.70 11.49
C GLY A 14 16.02 2.76 10.64
N MET A 15 15.45 2.01 9.70
CA MET A 15 16.21 1.19 8.76
C MET A 15 16.58 2.01 7.52
N ASP A 16 17.79 1.79 7.01
CA ASP A 16 18.14 2.20 5.65
C ASP A 16 17.84 1.08 4.65
N LYS A 17 17.99 1.40 3.36
CA LYS A 17 17.75 0.45 2.27
C LYS A 17 18.61 -0.80 2.38
N ALA A 18 19.89 -0.65 2.73
CA ALA A 18 20.81 -1.79 2.82
C ALA A 18 20.38 -2.76 3.94
N THR A 19 19.99 -2.23 5.10
CA THR A 19 19.47 -3.01 6.22
C THR A 19 18.17 -3.72 5.85
N PHE A 20 17.25 -3.02 5.16
CA PHE A 20 16.03 -3.63 4.64
C PHE A 20 16.31 -4.79 3.66
N LEU A 21 17.24 -4.59 2.72
CA LEU A 21 17.61 -5.62 1.73
C LEU A 21 18.30 -6.84 2.35
N ALA A 22 18.92 -6.68 3.52
CA ALA A 22 19.52 -7.77 4.29
C ALA A 22 18.52 -8.52 5.21
N ASP A 23 17.37 -7.93 5.53
CA ASP A 23 16.38 -8.51 6.46
C ASP A 23 15.15 -9.08 5.73
N ARG A 24 15.23 -10.39 5.43
CA ARG A 24 14.14 -11.13 4.79
C ARG A 24 12.83 -11.15 5.59
N ARG A 25 12.90 -11.13 6.92
CA ARG A 25 11.69 -11.13 7.77
C ARG A 25 10.92 -9.84 7.57
N THR A 26 11.64 -8.72 7.61
CA THR A 26 11.05 -7.39 7.42
C THR A 26 10.53 -7.22 5.99
N GLN A 27 11.25 -7.69 4.97
CA GLN A 27 10.75 -7.74 3.59
C GLN A 27 9.41 -8.46 3.48
N GLN A 28 9.31 -9.67 4.04
CA GLN A 28 8.07 -10.46 4.00
C GLN A 28 6.91 -9.76 4.72
N ALA A 29 7.18 -9.13 5.87
CA ALA A 29 6.18 -8.37 6.62
C ALA A 29 5.67 -7.15 5.83
N VAL A 30 6.57 -6.42 5.15
CA VAL A 30 6.22 -5.29 4.28
C VAL A 30 5.40 -5.75 3.07
N ILE A 31 5.85 -6.79 2.36
CA ILE A 31 5.17 -7.34 1.18
C ILE A 31 3.73 -7.76 1.53
N MET A 32 3.54 -8.43 2.67
CA MET A 32 2.21 -8.84 3.12
C MET A 32 1.28 -7.64 3.28
N ASN A 33 1.76 -6.54 3.87
CA ASN A 33 0.94 -5.34 4.03
C ASN A 33 0.63 -4.65 2.70
N ILE A 34 1.56 -4.63 1.75
CA ILE A 34 1.30 -4.11 0.39
C ILE A 34 0.24 -4.97 -0.33
N LEU A 35 0.28 -6.29 -0.17
CA LEU A 35 -0.74 -7.20 -0.70
C LEU A 35 -2.13 -6.89 -0.09
N VAL A 36 -2.21 -6.70 1.23
CA VAL A 36 -3.45 -6.32 1.92
C VAL A 36 -4.01 -5.00 1.40
N ILE A 37 -3.14 -4.00 1.18
CA ILE A 37 -3.54 -2.69 0.62
C ILE A 37 -4.16 -2.88 -0.76
N GLY A 38 -3.49 -3.59 -1.67
CA GLY A 38 -3.99 -3.78 -3.03
C GLY A 38 -5.23 -4.68 -3.12
N GLU A 39 -5.37 -5.68 -2.25
CA GLU A 39 -6.58 -6.51 -2.15
C GLU A 39 -7.78 -5.67 -1.68
N ALA A 40 -7.59 -4.81 -0.68
CA ALA A 40 -8.64 -3.92 -0.19
C ALA A 40 -9.04 -2.88 -1.27
N ALA A 41 -8.07 -2.30 -1.97
CA ALA A 41 -8.33 -1.38 -3.08
C ALA A 41 -9.12 -2.06 -4.21
N THR A 42 -8.78 -3.31 -4.55
CA THR A 42 -9.49 -4.10 -5.56
C THR A 42 -10.94 -4.33 -5.16
N LYS A 43 -11.18 -4.79 -3.93
CA LYS A 43 -12.54 -5.01 -3.42
C LYS A 43 -13.39 -3.73 -3.39
N LEU A 44 -12.80 -2.59 -3.07
CA LEU A 44 -13.51 -1.30 -3.11
C LEU A 44 -13.87 -0.90 -4.54
N ALA A 45 -12.93 -1.01 -5.48
CA ALA A 45 -13.19 -0.71 -6.88
C ALA A 45 -14.28 -1.62 -7.47
N ASP A 46 -14.24 -2.92 -7.15
CA ASP A 46 -15.20 -3.89 -7.67
C ASP A 46 -16.60 -3.73 -7.04
N ARG A 47 -16.69 -3.43 -5.74
CA ARG A 47 -17.98 -3.31 -5.03
C ARG A 47 -18.59 -1.92 -5.11
N TYR A 48 -17.76 -0.88 -5.19
CA TYR A 48 -18.17 0.53 -5.19
C TYR A 48 -17.43 1.31 -6.29
N PRO A 49 -17.61 0.96 -7.58
CA PRO A 49 -16.87 1.62 -8.67
C PRO A 49 -17.10 3.14 -8.71
N GLY A 50 -18.34 3.60 -8.46
CA GLY A 50 -18.67 5.03 -8.39
C GLY A 50 -17.90 5.79 -7.30
N PHE A 51 -17.59 5.13 -6.18
CA PHE A 51 -16.77 5.71 -5.12
C PHE A 51 -15.33 5.93 -5.60
N THR A 52 -14.72 4.95 -6.25
CA THR A 52 -13.36 5.12 -6.78
C THR A 52 -13.26 6.15 -7.90
N LEU A 53 -14.31 6.30 -8.72
CA LEU A 53 -14.39 7.30 -9.79
C LEU A 53 -14.50 8.73 -9.26
N THR A 54 -15.20 8.92 -8.13
CA THR A 54 -15.36 10.22 -7.48
C THR A 54 -14.16 10.61 -6.61
N HIS A 55 -13.23 9.69 -6.37
CA HIS A 55 -12.00 9.92 -5.60
C HIS A 55 -10.74 9.53 -6.40
N PRO A 56 -10.49 10.14 -7.58
CA PRO A 56 -9.38 9.80 -8.47
C PRO A 56 -8.00 10.21 -7.93
N GLN A 57 -7.95 11.07 -6.91
CA GLN A 57 -6.72 11.47 -6.22
C GLN A 57 -6.06 10.30 -5.48
N ILE A 58 -6.80 9.24 -5.19
CA ILE A 58 -6.24 8.00 -4.62
C ILE A 58 -5.88 7.06 -5.77
N ALA A 59 -4.64 6.55 -5.74
CA ALA A 59 -4.10 5.69 -6.79
C ALA A 59 -4.65 4.25 -6.74
N TRP A 60 -5.97 4.06 -6.86
CA TRP A 60 -6.66 2.77 -6.78
C TRP A 60 -6.09 1.72 -7.74
N ASN A 61 -5.89 2.10 -9.00
CA ASN A 61 -5.35 1.22 -10.03
C ASN A 61 -3.90 0.82 -9.76
N SER A 62 -3.09 1.73 -9.23
CA SER A 62 -1.71 1.44 -8.85
C SER A 62 -1.63 0.42 -7.71
N MET A 63 -2.49 0.55 -6.70
CA MET A 63 -2.58 -0.41 -5.59
C MET A 63 -2.97 -1.81 -6.09
N ARG A 64 -3.98 -1.90 -6.96
CA ARG A 64 -4.39 -3.16 -7.60
C ARG A 64 -3.27 -3.75 -8.46
N GLY A 65 -2.59 -2.92 -9.24
CA GLY A 65 -1.44 -3.34 -10.06
C GLY A 65 -0.27 -3.86 -9.23
N MET A 66 0.01 -3.24 -8.08
CA MET A 66 1.06 -3.69 -7.17
C MET A 66 0.72 -5.06 -6.56
N ARG A 67 -0.53 -5.28 -6.12
CA ARG A 67 -0.96 -6.60 -5.64
C ARG A 67 -0.82 -7.67 -6.72
N ASN A 68 -1.18 -7.38 -7.96
CA ASN A 68 -1.04 -8.35 -9.06
C ASN A 68 0.42 -8.70 -9.33
N ARG A 69 1.32 -7.71 -9.33
CA ARG A 69 2.76 -7.94 -9.49
C ARG A 69 3.33 -8.81 -8.36
N LEU A 70 2.97 -8.52 -7.11
CA LEU A 70 3.45 -9.27 -5.94
C LEU A 70 2.86 -10.68 -5.84
N ALA A 71 1.59 -10.87 -6.21
CA ALA A 71 0.92 -12.17 -6.13
C ALA A 71 1.37 -13.15 -7.21
N HIS A 72 1.72 -12.66 -8.41
CA HIS A 72 2.18 -13.51 -9.52
C HIS A 72 3.70 -13.67 -9.60
N GLY A 73 4.46 -12.87 -8.85
CA GLY A 73 5.92 -12.78 -8.96
C GLY A 73 6.72 -13.34 -7.77
N TYR A 74 6.20 -14.31 -7.00
CA TYR A 74 6.80 -14.79 -5.74
C TYR A 74 8.30 -15.17 -5.81
N PHE A 75 8.84 -15.44 -7.01
CA PHE A 75 10.26 -15.73 -7.24
C PHE A 75 11.11 -14.53 -7.73
N ASP A 76 10.49 -13.47 -8.26
CA ASP A 76 11.16 -12.32 -8.89
C ASP A 76 10.66 -10.95 -8.37
N ILE A 77 10.25 -10.89 -7.09
CA ILE A 77 9.87 -9.60 -6.51
C ILE A 77 11.12 -8.72 -6.41
N ASN A 78 11.12 -7.63 -7.18
CA ASN A 78 12.16 -6.62 -7.09
C ASN A 78 12.01 -5.85 -5.76
N MET A 79 12.91 -6.13 -4.80
CA MET A 79 12.91 -5.48 -3.48
C MET A 79 13.23 -3.98 -3.54
N ASP A 80 13.93 -3.51 -4.57
CA ASP A 80 14.14 -2.07 -4.77
C ASP A 80 12.80 -1.36 -5.03
N VAL A 81 11.93 -1.96 -5.84
CA VAL A 81 10.58 -1.42 -6.10
C VAL A 81 9.74 -1.45 -4.83
N VAL A 82 9.85 -2.50 -4.01
CA VAL A 82 9.15 -2.57 -2.71
C VAL A 82 9.61 -1.45 -1.78
N TRP A 83 10.92 -1.24 -1.67
CA TRP A 83 11.50 -0.18 -0.87
C TRP A 83 11.07 1.21 -1.36
N GLU A 84 11.13 1.46 -2.67
CA GLU A 84 10.67 2.72 -3.26
C GLU A 84 9.18 2.99 -3.01
N THR A 85 8.35 1.96 -3.16
CA THR A 85 6.90 2.07 -2.86
C THR A 85 6.68 2.46 -1.41
N LEU A 86 7.44 1.84 -0.49
CA LEU A 86 7.33 2.08 0.94
C LEU A 86 7.73 3.52 1.31
N GLU A 87 8.86 4.00 0.79
CA GLU A 87 9.41 5.32 1.15
C GLU A 87 8.71 6.47 0.43
N ARG A 88 8.33 6.28 -0.84
CA ARG A 88 7.84 7.37 -1.70
C ARG A 88 6.32 7.42 -1.82
N ASP A 89 5.68 6.25 -1.94
CA ASP A 89 4.26 6.20 -2.31
C ASP A 89 3.35 6.05 -1.08
N LEU A 90 3.71 5.16 -0.14
CA LEU A 90 2.90 4.87 1.03
C LEU A 90 2.61 6.08 1.94
N PRO A 91 3.55 7.01 2.21
CA PRO A 91 3.25 8.17 3.06
C PRO A 91 2.17 9.07 2.46
N GLY A 92 2.24 9.32 1.14
CA GLY A 92 1.25 10.12 0.42
C GLY A 92 -0.11 9.43 0.40
N LEU A 93 -0.13 8.13 0.11
CA LEU A 93 -1.35 7.32 0.13
C LEU A 93 -2.02 7.30 1.52
N GLN A 94 -1.24 7.15 2.59
CA GLN A 94 -1.74 7.17 3.96
C GLN A 94 -2.44 8.49 4.28
N LYS A 95 -1.82 9.61 3.88
CA LYS A 95 -2.40 10.94 4.06
C LYS A 95 -3.72 11.07 3.32
N SER A 96 -3.77 10.78 2.03
CA SER A 96 -4.99 10.89 1.22
C SER A 96 -6.13 10.00 1.71
N LEU A 97 -5.83 8.77 2.15
CA LEU A 97 -6.84 7.87 2.71
C LEU A 97 -7.37 8.37 4.06
N THR A 98 -6.50 8.96 4.90
CA THR A 98 -6.90 9.52 6.19
C THR A 98 -7.81 10.73 6.00
N GLU A 99 -7.45 11.64 5.10
CA GLU A 99 -8.26 12.81 4.75
C GLU A 99 -9.63 12.40 4.19
N LEU A 100 -9.66 11.42 3.28
CA LEU A 100 -10.91 10.88 2.75
C LEU A 100 -11.77 10.23 3.84
N SER A 101 -11.18 9.44 4.73
CA SER A 101 -11.90 8.82 5.84
C SER A 101 -12.53 9.87 6.75
N GLN A 102 -11.81 10.97 7.04
CA GLN A 102 -12.32 12.07 7.85
C GLN A 102 -13.41 12.87 7.14
N GLN A 103 -13.32 13.03 5.82
CA GLN A 103 -14.38 13.65 5.03
C GLN A 103 -15.67 12.82 5.10
N ILE A 104 -15.59 11.52 4.83
CA ILE A 104 -16.76 10.61 4.87
C ILE A 104 -17.42 10.59 6.26
N LEU A 105 -16.62 10.65 7.34
CA LEU A 105 -17.15 10.69 8.70
C LEU A 105 -17.79 12.02 9.08
N ARG A 106 -17.46 13.12 8.38
CA ARG A 106 -18.09 14.44 8.59
C ARG A 106 -19.37 14.62 7.76
N ASP A 107 -19.46 13.95 6.63
CA ASP A 107 -20.57 14.04 5.68
C ASP A 107 -21.72 13.06 6.02
N ASN A 108 -21.54 12.19 7.03
CA ASN A 108 -22.55 11.29 7.61
C ASN A 108 -23.05 11.82 8.96
#